data_AF-A0A1V4S6Z8-F1
#
_entry.id   AF-A0A1V4S6Z8-F1
#
_cell.length_a   1.000
_cell.length_b   1.000
_cell.length_c   1.000
_cell.angle_alpha   90.00
_cell.angle_beta   90.00
_cell.angle_gamma   90.00
#
_symmetry.space_group_name_H-M   'P 1'
#
loop_
_entity.id
_entity.type
_entity.pdbx_description
1 polymer ?
#
loop_
_entity_poly.entity_id
_entity_poly.type
_entity_poly.pdbx_seq_one_letter_code
_entity_poly.pdbx_strand_id
1 'polypeptide(L)'
;MSFAKKINKKYTCRDYSKWPDDERWEIIDGEAHDMGPAPKIRHQRISRNIEVRIFNQIYEKKIMCELFDAPTDIVFDEYNVVQPDIFIVCDKKKITEDNIQGAPDLIIEITSPSTELRD
;
A
#
# COMPACT_ATOMS: atom_id res chain seq x y z
N MET A 1 -2.70 -2.05 42.36
CA MET A 1 -2.41 -1.52 41.01
C MET A 1 -2.59 -2.66 40.03
N SER A 2 -3.67 -2.63 39.25
CA SER A 2 -3.92 -3.65 38.23
C SER A 2 -3.07 -3.32 37.00
N PHE A 3 -2.03 -4.11 36.75
CA PHE A 3 -1.32 -4.06 35.47
C PHE A 3 -2.16 -4.86 34.47
N ALA A 4 -3.10 -4.19 33.80
CA ALA A 4 -3.72 -4.77 32.62
C ALA A 4 -2.59 -5.03 31.60
N LYS A 5 -2.28 -6.31 31.36
CA LYS A 5 -1.31 -6.71 30.35
C LYS A 5 -1.89 -6.34 29.00
N LYS A 6 -1.38 -5.28 28.37
CA LYS A 6 -1.75 -4.91 27.00
C LYS A 6 -1.42 -6.12 26.12
N ILE A 7 -2.45 -6.81 25.62
CA ILE A 7 -2.25 -7.93 24.70
C ILE A 7 -1.81 -7.30 23.39
N ASN A 8 -0.49 -7.16 23.19
CA ASN A 8 0.08 -6.78 21.90
C ASN A 8 -0.02 -7.99 20.98
N LYS A 9 -1.24 -8.23 20.47
CA LYS A 9 -1.45 -9.19 19.39
C LYS A 9 -0.83 -8.58 18.14
N LYS A 10 0.20 -9.23 17.61
CA LYS A 10 0.73 -8.93 16.28
C LYS A 10 -0.05 -9.72 15.24
N TYR A 11 -0.37 -9.07 14.13
CA TYR A 11 -0.96 -9.69 12.96
C TYR A 11 0.12 -9.99 11.94
N THR A 12 -0.04 -11.11 11.24
CA THR A 12 0.83 -11.49 10.13
C THR A 12 0.10 -11.32 8.80
N CYS A 13 0.85 -11.26 7.70
CA CYS A 13 0.30 -11.33 6.34
C CYS A 13 -0.62 -12.55 6.17
N ARG A 14 -0.31 -13.68 6.83
CA ARG A 14 -1.14 -14.90 6.81
C ARG A 14 -2.45 -14.77 7.61
N ASP A 15 -2.49 -13.89 8.59
CA ASP A 15 -3.74 -13.58 9.29
C ASP A 15 -4.60 -12.65 8.42
N TYR A 16 -3.97 -11.62 7.83
CA TYR A 16 -4.60 -10.67 6.93
C TYR A 16 -5.23 -11.35 5.70
N SER A 17 -4.58 -12.36 5.12
CA SER A 17 -5.11 -13.10 3.96
C SER A 17 -6.42 -13.86 4.21
N LYS A 18 -6.96 -13.82 5.43
CA LYS A 18 -8.24 -14.44 5.82
C LYS A 18 -9.30 -13.40 6.19
N TRP A 19 -8.96 -12.12 6.10
CA TRP A 19 -9.88 -11.03 6.41
C TRP A 19 -10.86 -10.82 5.25
N PRO A 20 -11.99 -10.16 5.51
CA PRO A 20 -12.95 -9.85 4.46
C PRO A 20 -12.35 -8.94 3.38
N ASP A 21 -12.56 -9.27 2.11
CA ASP A 21 -12.05 -8.51 0.96
C ASP A 21 -12.70 -7.13 0.80
N ASP A 22 -13.82 -6.87 1.48
CA ASP A 22 -14.54 -5.59 1.46
C ASP A 22 -14.02 -4.57 2.50
N GLU A 23 -13.04 -4.97 3.31
CA GLU A 23 -12.33 -4.09 4.24
C GLU A 23 -10.92 -3.77 3.74
N ARG A 24 -10.41 -2.58 4.05
CA ARG A 24 -9.07 -2.16 3.64
C ARG A 24 -8.20 -1.93 4.87
N TRP A 25 -7.15 -2.71 4.97
CA TRP A 25 -6.26 -2.70 6.12
C TRP A 25 -4.80 -2.72 5.68
N GLU A 26 -3.95 -2.09 6.48
CA GLU A 26 -2.51 -2.26 6.43
C GLU A 26 -2.04 -2.96 7.70
N ILE A 27 -0.97 -3.74 7.60
CA ILE A 27 -0.21 -4.24 8.73
C ILE A 27 1.14 -3.53 8.73
N ILE A 28 1.47 -2.83 9.81
CA ILE A 28 2.76 -2.16 9.99
C ILE A 28 3.35 -2.62 11.33
N ASP A 29 4.53 -3.25 11.30
CA ASP A 29 5.17 -3.84 12.48
C ASP A 29 4.29 -4.84 13.27
N GLY A 30 3.33 -5.45 12.57
CA GLY A 30 2.32 -6.35 13.13
C GLY A 30 1.11 -5.65 13.73
N GLU A 31 1.01 -4.33 13.66
CA GLU A 31 -0.18 -3.56 14.05
C GLU A 31 -1.10 -3.37 12.86
N ALA A 32 -2.41 -3.55 13.07
CA ALA A 32 -3.41 -3.41 12.02
C ALA A 32 -3.95 -1.97 11.98
N HIS A 33 -3.90 -1.35 10.81
CA HIS A 33 -4.35 0.01 10.56
C HIS A 33 -5.51 -0.01 9.57
N ASP A 34 -6.68 0.48 10.01
CA ASP A 34 -7.83 0.67 9.14
C ASP A 34 -7.52 1.84 8.18
N MET A 35 -7.58 1.57 6.87
CA MET A 35 -7.40 2.61 5.84
C MET A 35 -8.58 3.59 5.79
N GLY A 36 -9.64 3.32 6.54
CA GLY A 36 -10.81 4.14 6.66
C GLY A 36 -11.62 4.18 5.36
N PRO A 37 -12.58 5.12 5.28
CA PRO A 37 -13.45 5.23 4.12
C PRO A 37 -12.64 5.54 2.85
N ALA A 38 -13.22 5.20 1.70
CA ALA A 38 -12.60 5.46 0.40
C ALA A 38 -12.10 6.92 0.27
N PRO A 39 -10.97 7.16 -0.44
CA PRO A 39 -10.42 8.49 -0.60
C PRO A 39 -11.40 9.46 -1.27
N LYS A 40 -11.28 10.74 -0.94
CA LYS A 40 -12.13 11.79 -1.52
C LYS A 40 -11.77 12.03 -2.98
N ILE A 41 -12.72 12.54 -3.76
CA ILE A 41 -12.53 12.88 -5.19
C ILE A 41 -11.29 13.74 -5.47
N ARG A 42 -10.91 14.65 -4.55
CA ARG A 42 -9.69 15.46 -4.70
C ARG A 42 -8.42 14.60 -4.73
N HIS A 43 -8.34 13.60 -3.85
CA HIS A 43 -7.21 12.67 -3.77
C HIS A 43 -7.14 11.85 -5.07
N GLN A 44 -8.24 11.22 -5.49
CA GLN A 44 -8.29 10.49 -6.78
C GLN A 44 -7.92 11.36 -8.00
N ARG A 45 -8.29 12.65 -8.02
CA ARG A 45 -7.90 13.57 -9.10
C ARG A 45 -6.40 13.84 -9.12
N ILE A 46 -5.77 13.94 -7.96
CA ILE A 46 -4.32 14.10 -7.84
C ILE A 46 -3.64 12.80 -8.29
N SER A 47 -4.13 11.65 -7.81
CA SER A 47 -3.60 10.33 -8.15
C SER A 47 -3.53 10.10 -9.66
N ARG A 48 -4.69 10.21 -10.33
CA ARG A 48 -4.80 10.07 -11.78
C ARG A 48 -3.87 11.03 -12.54
N ASN A 49 -3.70 12.26 -12.05
CA ASN A 49 -2.84 13.24 -12.70
C ASN A 49 -1.36 12.85 -12.62
N ILE A 50 -0.94 12.24 -11.52
CA ILE A 50 0.43 11.74 -11.33
C ILE A 50 0.63 10.50 -12.19
N GLU A 51 -0.27 9.51 -12.07
CA GLU A 51 -0.22 8.24 -12.81
C GLU A 51 -0.11 8.45 -14.32
N VAL A 52 -1.00 9.26 -14.92
CA VAL A 52 -0.99 9.51 -16.37
C VAL A 52 0.36 10.07 -16.84
N ARG A 53 0.98 10.96 -16.06
CA ARG A 53 2.27 11.54 -16.41
C ARG A 53 3.38 10.50 -16.32
N ILE A 54 3.39 9.70 -15.26
CA ILE A 54 4.41 8.66 -15.05
C ILE A 54 4.26 7.56 -16.10
N PHE A 55 3.04 7.06 -16.31
CA PHE A 55 2.73 6.02 -17.29
C PHE A 55 3.21 6.42 -18.70
N ASN A 56 2.90 7.66 -19.12
CA ASN A 56 3.37 8.17 -20.41
C ASN A 56 4.90 8.18 -20.50
N GLN A 57 5.59 8.61 -19.43
CA GLN A 57 7.06 8.61 -19.40
C GLN A 57 7.65 7.20 -19.46
N ILE A 58 7.07 6.23 -18.73
CA ILE A 58 7.50 4.83 -18.77
C ILE A 58 7.37 4.28 -20.18
N TYR A 59 6.22 4.51 -20.82
CA TYR A 59 5.92 4.01 -22.15
C TYR A 59 6.80 4.66 -23.24
N GLU A 60 6.86 5.99 -23.28
CA GLU A 60 7.62 6.75 -24.29
C GLU A 60 9.12 6.43 -24.24
N LYS A 61 9.67 6.28 -23.03
CA LYS A 61 11.10 5.99 -22.82
C LYS A 61 11.42 4.49 -22.80
N LYS A 62 10.41 3.63 -22.97
CA LYS A 62 10.56 2.15 -22.90
C LYS A 62 11.25 1.70 -21.62
N ILE A 63 10.90 2.33 -20.49
CA ILE A 63 11.42 1.96 -19.19
C ILE A 63 10.80 0.61 -18.80
N MET A 64 11.64 -0.34 -18.41
CA MET A 64 11.21 -1.70 -18.05
C MET A 64 10.71 -1.75 -16.60
N CYS A 65 9.68 -0.95 -16.30
CA CYS A 65 9.00 -0.94 -15.00
C CYS A 65 7.49 -0.85 -15.19
N GLU A 66 6.74 -1.21 -14.16
CA GLU A 66 5.29 -1.21 -14.13
C GLU A 66 4.80 -0.26 -13.03
N LEU A 67 3.74 0.49 -13.34
CA LEU A 67 3.09 1.46 -12.44
C LEU A 67 1.83 0.80 -11.86
N PHE A 68 1.63 0.97 -10.57
CA PHE A 68 0.47 0.50 -9.84
C PHE A 68 -0.09 1.60 -8.93
N ASP A 69 -1.35 1.43 -8.53
CA ASP A 69 -2.10 2.31 -7.66
C ASP A 69 -2.91 1.52 -6.61
N ALA A 70 -3.32 2.20 -5.55
CA ALA A 70 -4.18 1.61 -4.53
C ALA A 70 -5.61 1.36 -5.07
N PRO A 71 -6.26 0.24 -4.70
CA PRO A 71 -5.79 -0.79 -3.77
C PRO A 71 -4.91 -1.84 -4.48
N THR A 72 -3.67 -2.00 -4.02
CA THR A 72 -2.79 -3.12 -4.38
C THR A 72 -1.89 -3.41 -3.17
N ASP A 73 -1.86 -4.67 -2.72
CA ASP A 73 -1.07 -5.06 -1.57
C ASP A 73 0.43 -5.17 -1.89
N ILE A 74 1.25 -4.68 -0.97
CA ILE A 74 2.70 -4.87 -0.96
C ILE A 74 3.08 -5.61 0.31
N VAL A 75 3.55 -6.84 0.17
CA VAL A 75 4.04 -7.67 1.26
C VAL A 75 5.55 -7.50 1.36
N PHE A 76 6.02 -6.74 2.34
CA PHE A 76 7.47 -6.59 2.59
C PHE A 76 8.02 -7.79 3.35
N ASP A 77 7.30 -8.22 4.39
CA ASP A 77 7.64 -9.36 5.22
C ASP A 77 6.40 -9.90 5.96
N GLU A 78 6.60 -10.84 6.88
CA GLU A 78 5.53 -11.48 7.65
C GLU A 78 4.63 -10.50 8.41
N TYR A 79 5.15 -9.34 8.83
CA TYR A 79 4.50 -8.37 9.70
C TYR A 79 4.23 -7.03 9.02
N ASN A 80 4.46 -6.93 7.71
CA ASN A 80 4.35 -5.69 6.97
C ASN A 80 3.63 -5.90 5.63
N VAL A 81 2.39 -5.42 5.56
CA VAL A 81 1.55 -5.37 4.36
C VAL A 81 0.98 -3.97 4.23
N VAL A 82 1.27 -3.27 3.14
CA VAL A 82 0.84 -1.87 2.94
C VAL A 82 0.16 -1.68 1.60
N GLN A 83 -0.59 -0.58 1.45
CA GLN A 83 -1.27 -0.18 0.22
C GLN A 83 -0.97 1.28 -0.11
N PRO A 84 0.22 1.58 -0.68
CA PRO A 84 0.57 2.95 -1.04
C PRO A 84 -0.32 3.49 -2.15
N ASP A 85 -0.54 4.80 -2.18
CA ASP A 85 -1.40 5.42 -3.19
C ASP A 85 -0.94 5.12 -4.63
N ILE A 86 0.35 5.29 -4.92
CA ILE A 86 0.98 5.00 -6.22
C ILE A 86 2.38 4.44 -5.99
N PHE A 87 2.79 3.45 -6.78
CA PHE A 87 4.15 2.93 -6.74
C PHE A 87 4.62 2.31 -8.07
N ILE A 88 5.93 2.15 -8.21
CA ILE A 88 6.58 1.61 -9.42
C ILE A 88 7.44 0.40 -9.06
N VAL A 89 7.31 -0.67 -9.84
CA VAL A 89 8.10 -1.90 -9.69
C VAL A 89 8.83 -2.22 -10.99
N CYS A 90 10.15 -2.32 -10.94
CA CYS A 90 11.00 -2.63 -12.09
C CYS A 90 11.40 -4.11 -12.14
N ASP A 91 11.49 -4.77 -10.98
CA ASP A 91 11.74 -6.22 -10.92
C ASP A 91 10.44 -7.01 -11.05
N LYS A 92 10.18 -7.53 -12.25
CA LYS A 92 8.99 -8.35 -12.54
C LYS A 92 8.86 -9.59 -11.66
N LYS A 93 9.93 -10.08 -11.03
CA LYS A 93 9.87 -11.23 -10.11
C LYS A 93 9.10 -10.91 -8.83
N LYS A 94 8.95 -9.62 -8.50
CA LYS A 94 8.17 -9.15 -7.35
C LYS A 94 6.68 -9.10 -7.64
N ILE A 95 6.27 -9.12 -8.91
CA ILE A 95 4.87 -8.97 -9.31
C ILE A 95 4.25 -10.38 -9.37
N THR A 96 3.28 -10.65 -8.50
CA THR A 96 2.51 -11.90 -8.51
C THR A 96 1.10 -11.65 -9.04
N GLU A 97 0.28 -12.70 -9.12
CA GLU A 97 -1.13 -12.56 -9.49
C GLU A 97 -1.92 -11.79 -8.42
N ASP A 98 -1.55 -11.97 -7.14
CA ASP A 98 -2.33 -11.46 -6.01
C ASP A 98 -1.81 -10.13 -5.46
N ASN A 99 -0.48 -9.90 -5.50
CA ASN A 99 0.17 -8.78 -4.80
C ASN A 99 1.63 -8.57 -5.25
N ILE A 100 2.27 -7.56 -4.67
CA ILE A 100 3.70 -7.28 -4.82
C ILE A 100 4.49 -7.86 -3.64
N GLN A 101 5.57 -8.56 -3.95
CA GLN A 101 6.48 -9.17 -2.99
C GLN A 101 7.77 -8.34 -2.86
N GLY A 102 7.95 -7.69 -1.72
CA GLY A 102 9.09 -6.84 -1.40
C GLY A 102 8.93 -5.40 -1.89
N ALA A 103 9.97 -4.59 -1.62
CA ALA A 103 9.90 -3.15 -1.82
C ALA A 103 9.80 -2.73 -3.30
N PRO A 104 8.90 -1.79 -3.64
CA PRO A 104 8.92 -1.06 -4.92
C PRO A 104 10.19 -0.24 -5.10
N ASP A 105 10.41 0.19 -6.34
CA ASP A 105 11.50 1.09 -6.73
C ASP A 105 11.16 2.56 -6.43
N LEU A 106 9.87 2.92 -6.42
CA LEU A 106 9.36 4.23 -6.02
C LEU A 106 7.98 4.09 -5.38
N ILE A 107 7.73 4.84 -4.31
CA ILE A 107 6.41 5.02 -3.68
C ILE A 107 6.07 6.51 -3.68
N ILE A 108 4.80 6.85 -3.90
CA ILE A 108 4.26 8.21 -3.87
C ILE A 108 2.97 8.18 -3.05
N GLU A 109 2.93 8.94 -1.95
CA GLU A 109 1.74 9.13 -1.13
C GLU A 109 1.12 10.51 -1.33
N ILE A 110 -0.21 10.57 -1.38
CA ILE A 110 -0.98 11.80 -1.52
C ILE A 110 -1.56 12.16 -0.16
N THR A 111 -0.79 12.97 0.57
CA THR A 111 -1.14 13.31 1.94
C THR A 111 -2.43 14.14 2.05
N SER A 112 -3.12 13.91 3.15
CA SER A 112 -4.25 14.70 3.63
C SER A 112 -4.04 15.02 5.11
N PRO A 113 -4.73 16.02 5.69
CA PRO A 113 -4.60 16.30 7.13
C PRO A 113 -4.90 15.08 8.03
N SER A 114 -5.65 14.10 7.53
CA SER A 114 -5.96 12.84 8.24
C SER A 114 -4.89 11.76 8.09
N THR A 115 -3.98 11.85 7.11
CA THR A 115 -3.00 10.80 6.80
C THR A 115 -1.54 11.27 6.92
N GLU A 116 -1.30 12.57 7.11
CA GLU A 116 0.03 13.21 7.19
C GLU A 116 0.99 12.63 8.24
N LEU A 117 0.51 12.06 9.34
CA LEU A 117 1.39 11.48 10.37
C LEU A 117 1.87 10.06 10.03
N ARG A 118 1.19 9.40 9.10
CA ARG A 118 1.48 8.03 8.68
C ARG A 118 2.30 8.01 7.39
N ASP A 119 1.90 8.85 6.43
CA ASP A 119 2.45 8.95 5.07
C ASP A 119 3.70 9.86 5.02
#